data_AF-A0A239CUK1-F1
#
_entry.id   AF-A0A239CUK1-F1
#
_cell.length_a   1.000
_cell.length_b   1.000
_cell.length_c   1.000
_cell.angle_alpha   90.00
_cell.angle_beta   90.00
_cell.angle_gamma   90.00
#
_symmetry.space_group_name_H-M   'P 1'
#
loop_
_entity.id
_entity.type
_entity.pdbx_description
1 polymer ?
#
loop_
_entity_poly.entity_id
_entity_poly.type
_entity_poly.pdbx_seq_one_letter_code
_entity_poly.pdbx_strand_id
1 'polypeptide(L)'
;MPRRIALPFLLVILSLPLCRATALAEEIIRYKPVVVQSGDNNLFPPKVLIVDTKDGHVWLWRERGRKDAAEGPDSQIIYQGRVAPGRAPGEAVATVKGR
;
A
#
# COMPACT_ATOMS: atom_id res chain seq x y z
N MET A 1 -38.99 -28.80 40.25
CA MET A 1 -37.61 -28.27 40.30
C MET A 1 -36.88 -28.61 38.99
N PRO A 2 -36.71 -27.68 38.03
CA PRO A 2 -35.58 -27.79 37.09
C PRO A 2 -35.08 -26.39 36.65
N ARG A 3 -34.50 -25.59 37.55
CA ARG A 3 -33.92 -24.27 37.18
C ARG A 3 -32.42 -24.14 37.45
N ARG A 4 -31.77 -25.19 37.99
CA ARG A 4 -30.38 -25.12 38.46
C ARG A 4 -29.32 -25.55 37.46
N ILE A 5 -29.70 -26.11 36.29
CA ILE A 5 -28.75 -26.64 35.29
C ILE A 5 -28.64 -25.73 34.05
N ALA A 6 -29.58 -24.79 33.85
CA ALA A 6 -29.61 -23.92 32.67
C ALA A 6 -28.53 -22.83 32.67
N LEU A 7 -28.05 -22.41 33.85
CA LEU A 7 -27.10 -21.30 34.00
C LEU A 7 -25.66 -21.61 33.50
N PRO A 8 -25.04 -22.77 33.79
CA PRO A 8 -23.71 -23.09 33.26
C PRO A 8 -23.72 -23.30 31.75
N PHE A 9 -24.80 -23.85 31.20
CA PHE A 9 -24.95 -24.04 29.75
C PHE A 9 -25.04 -22.70 29.00
N LEU A 10 -25.76 -21.73 29.57
CA LEU A 10 -25.85 -20.39 29.00
C LEU A 10 -24.50 -19.67 29.01
N LEU A 11 -23.69 -19.84 30.05
CA LEU A 11 -22.33 -19.27 30.16
C LEU A 11 -21.34 -19.87 29.16
N VAL A 12 -21.42 -21.18 28.87
CA VAL A 12 -20.59 -21.83 27.83
C VAL A 12 -21.01 -21.35 26.44
N ILE A 13 -22.32 -21.23 26.18
CA ILE A 13 -22.83 -20.71 24.90
C ILE A 13 -22.47 -19.22 24.71
N LEU A 14 -22.48 -18.42 25.77
CA LEU A 14 -22.13 -17.00 25.71
C LEU A 14 -20.62 -16.73 25.58
N SER A 15 -19.75 -17.71 25.87
CA SER A 15 -18.29 -17.57 25.76
C SER A 15 -17.73 -17.99 24.39
N LEU A 16 -18.50 -18.76 23.60
CA LEU A 16 -18.14 -19.18 22.25
C LEU A 16 -18.01 -18.05 21.18
N PRO A 17 -18.72 -16.90 21.24
CA PRO A 17 -18.57 -15.87 20.22
C PRO A 17 -17.38 -14.91 20.46
N LEU A 18 -16.74 -14.91 21.65
CA LEU A 18 -15.65 -13.98 21.96
C LEU A 18 -14.29 -14.38 21.36
N CYS A 19 -14.10 -15.64 20.95
CA CYS A 19 -12.84 -16.12 20.38
C CYS A 19 -12.70 -15.93 18.86
N ARG A 20 -13.63 -15.24 18.18
CA ARG A 20 -13.63 -15.08 16.72
C ARG A 20 -13.24 -13.68 16.21
N ALA A 21 -12.62 -12.86 17.05
CA ALA A 21 -11.87 -11.71 16.53
C ALA A 21 -10.57 -12.23 15.92
N THR A 22 -10.62 -12.71 14.68
CA THR A 22 -9.43 -12.74 13.83
C THR A 22 -9.01 -11.28 13.69
N ALA A 23 -8.06 -10.83 14.50
CA ALA A 23 -7.35 -9.60 14.24
C ALA A 23 -6.75 -9.77 12.84
N LEU A 24 -7.35 -9.10 11.84
CA LEU A 24 -6.75 -8.95 10.54
C LEU A 24 -5.52 -8.08 10.76
N ALA A 25 -4.39 -8.71 11.07
CA ALA A 25 -3.11 -8.06 10.93
C ALA A 25 -2.99 -7.75 9.43
N GLU A 26 -3.28 -6.49 9.07
CA GLU A 26 -3.00 -5.97 7.74
C GLU A 26 -1.54 -6.32 7.45
N GLU A 27 -1.31 -7.14 6.43
CA GLU A 27 0.03 -7.52 6.04
C GLU A 27 0.76 -6.22 5.72
N ILE A 28 1.76 -5.87 6.53
CA ILE A 28 2.55 -4.65 6.33
C ILE A 28 3.44 -4.92 5.12
N ILE A 29 2.88 -4.73 3.92
CA ILE A 29 3.60 -4.86 2.66
C ILE A 29 4.56 -3.67 2.59
N ARG A 30 5.86 -3.96 2.71
CA ARG A 30 6.92 -2.95 2.67
C ARG A 30 6.91 -2.16 1.36
N TYR A 31 6.67 -2.81 0.23
CA TYR A 31 6.70 -2.17 -1.08
C TYR A 31 5.29 -1.98 -1.61
N LYS A 32 4.79 -0.75 -1.60
CA LYS A 32 3.45 -0.42 -2.08
C LYS A 32 3.50 0.16 -3.50
N PRO A 33 2.88 -0.49 -4.50
CA PRO A 33 2.75 0.07 -5.84
C PRO A 33 1.63 1.11 -5.90
N VAL A 34 1.87 2.20 -6.62
CA VAL A 34 0.90 3.27 -6.89
C VAL A 34 0.91 3.52 -8.40
N VAL A 35 -0.22 3.25 -9.06
CA VAL A 35 -0.36 3.51 -10.50
C VAL A 35 -0.40 5.03 -10.73
N VAL A 36 0.51 5.52 -11.56
CA VAL A 36 0.54 6.91 -12.00
C VAL A 36 -0.13 6.96 -13.37
N GLN A 37 -1.35 7.50 -13.42
CA GLN A 37 -2.04 7.74 -14.69
C GLN A 37 -1.14 8.53 -15.63
N SER A 38 -0.92 7.99 -16.83
CA SER A 38 -0.06 8.59 -17.85
C SER A 38 -0.88 8.88 -19.09
N GLY A 39 -1.76 9.89 -19.01
CA GLY A 39 -2.49 10.44 -20.16
C GLY A 39 -3.47 9.48 -20.88
N ASP A 40 -4.36 10.07 -21.66
CA ASP A 40 -5.37 9.33 -22.43
C ASP A 40 -4.82 8.85 -23.77
N ASN A 41 -3.92 7.87 -23.79
CA ASN A 41 -3.67 7.02 -24.96
C ASN A 41 -2.58 5.96 -24.74
N ASN A 42 -2.67 4.90 -25.54
CA ASN A 42 -1.66 3.83 -25.72
C ASN A 42 -0.26 4.33 -26.17
N LEU A 43 -0.01 5.64 -26.24
CA LEU A 43 1.30 6.22 -26.54
C LEU A 43 2.20 6.23 -25.29
N PHE A 44 1.62 6.25 -24.10
CA PHE A 44 2.34 6.26 -22.83
C PHE A 44 1.82 5.11 -21.95
N PRO A 45 2.58 4.00 -21.83
CA PRO A 45 2.16 2.92 -20.95
C PRO A 45 2.07 3.43 -19.50
N PRO A 46 1.20 2.82 -18.68
CA PRO A 46 1.04 3.20 -17.29
C PRO A 46 2.38 3.09 -16.56
N LYS A 47 2.66 4.08 -15.71
CA LYS A 47 3.84 4.09 -14.85
C LYS A 47 3.43 3.68 -13.45
N VAL A 48 4.33 3.06 -12.71
CA VAL A 48 4.08 2.65 -11.32
C VAL A 48 5.14 3.27 -10.43
N LEU A 49 4.70 3.99 -9.41
CA LEU A 49 5.56 4.38 -8.29
C LEU A 49 5.60 3.22 -7.30
N ILE A 50 6.80 2.80 -6.92
CA ILE A 50 7.03 1.80 -5.88
C ILE A 50 7.51 2.56 -4.65
N VAL A 51 6.73 2.51 -3.58
CA VAL A 51 7.04 3.19 -2.32
C VAL A 51 7.45 2.17 -1.27
N ASP A 52 8.66 2.31 -0.73
CA ASP A 52 9.08 1.64 0.49
C ASP A 52 8.41 2.30 1.69
N THR A 53 7.42 1.64 2.28
CA THR A 53 6.63 2.14 3.42
C THR A 53 7.43 2.13 4.74
N LYS A 54 8.60 1.47 4.77
CA LYS A 54 9.48 1.45 5.94
C LYS A 54 10.49 2.59 5.91
N ASP A 55 11.27 2.66 4.83
CA ASP A 55 12.39 3.60 4.74
C ASP A 55 12.06 4.83 3.90
N GLY A 56 10.96 4.85 3.15
CA GLY A 56 10.51 5.99 2.35
C GLY A 56 11.18 6.11 0.98
N HIS A 57 11.97 5.11 0.56
CA HIS A 57 12.55 5.08 -0.78
C HIS A 57 11.48 4.97 -1.87
N VAL A 58 11.73 5.60 -3.00
CA VAL A 58 10.79 5.66 -4.13
C VAL A 58 11.51 5.26 -5.41
N TRP A 59 10.87 4.40 -6.18
CA TRP A 59 11.27 4.08 -7.55
C TRP A 59 10.10 4.31 -8.51
N LEU A 60 10.41 4.67 -9.74
CA LEU A 60 9.48 4.68 -10.85
C LEU A 60 9.77 3.49 -11.75
N TRP A 61 8.81 2.57 -11.83
CA TRP A 61 8.78 1.57 -12.87
C TRP A 61 8.00 2.11 -14.08
N ARG A 62 8.62 2.01 -15.25
CA ARG A 62 7.97 2.34 -16.52
C ARG A 62 8.25 1.25 -17.54
N GLU A 63 7.23 0.97 -18.35
CA GLU A 63 7.39 0.17 -19.56
C GLU A 63 7.71 1.09 -20.74
N ARG A 64 8.31 0.52 -21.78
CA ARG A 64 8.61 1.26 -23.01
C ARG A 64 7.31 1.55 -23.76
N GLY A 65 7.06 2.83 -24.05
CA GLY A 65 5.96 3.22 -24.93
C GLY A 65 6.31 3.09 -26.40
N ARG A 66 5.30 3.12 -27.26
CA ARG A 66 5.47 3.08 -28.73
C ARG A 66 6.35 4.25 -29.24
N LYS A 67 6.35 5.38 -28.54
CA LYS A 67 7.19 6.55 -28.82
C LYS A 67 8.67 6.32 -28.50
N ASP A 68 8.96 5.47 -27.52
CA ASP A 68 10.31 5.18 -27.04
C ASP A 68 10.90 3.92 -27.70
N ALA A 69 10.17 3.31 -28.65
CA ALA A 69 10.46 2.00 -29.26
C ALA A 69 11.86 1.87 -29.89
N ALA A 70 12.51 2.97 -30.23
CA ALA A 70 13.81 2.99 -30.88
C ALA A 70 15.01 2.90 -29.92
N GLU A 71 14.83 3.09 -28.59
CA GLU A 71 15.97 3.15 -27.65
C GLU A 71 15.69 2.54 -26.26
N GLY A 72 16.74 1.98 -25.65
CA GLY A 72 16.77 1.51 -24.26
C GLY A 72 16.15 0.12 -24.03
N PRO A 73 16.00 -0.34 -22.78
CA PRO A 73 15.37 -1.62 -22.42
C PRO A 73 13.82 -1.55 -22.36
N ASP A 74 13.16 -2.70 -22.44
CA ASP A 74 11.68 -2.81 -22.55
C ASP A 74 10.96 -2.32 -21.28
N SER A 75 11.63 -2.41 -20.14
CA SER A 75 11.18 -1.83 -18.88
C SER A 75 12.37 -1.28 -18.08
N GLN A 76 12.10 -0.27 -17.25
CA GLN A 76 13.12 0.40 -16.44
C GLN A 76 12.59 0.67 -15.04
N ILE A 77 13.43 0.45 -14.03
CA ILE A 77 13.22 0.89 -12.65
C ILE A 77 14.20 2.03 -12.37
N ILE A 78 13.67 3.22 -12.08
CA ILE A 78 14.44 4.44 -11.89
C ILE A 78 14.28 4.87 -10.43
N TYR A 79 15.39 5.00 -9.70
CA TYR A 79 15.35 5.53 -8.33
C TYR A 79 15.01 7.02 -8.34
N GLN A 80 13.98 7.41 -7.59
CA GLN A 80 13.46 8.78 -7.52
C GLN A 80 13.91 9.51 -6.24
N GLY A 81 14.57 8.80 -5.32
CA GLY A 81 14.98 9.35 -4.03
C GLY A 81 14.14 8.82 -2.88
N ARG A 82 14.02 9.62 -1.83
CA ARG A 82 13.35 9.27 -0.58
C ARG A 82 12.29 10.33 -0.26
N VAL A 83 11.08 9.91 0.12
CA VAL A 83 10.08 10.86 0.63
C VAL A 83 10.53 11.42 1.96
N ALA A 84 10.37 12.74 2.12
CA ALA A 84 10.52 13.36 3.42
C ALA A 84 9.25 13.11 4.27
N PRO A 85 9.38 12.78 5.56
CA PRO A 85 8.22 12.61 6.43
C PRO A 85 7.47 13.95 6.58
N GLY A 86 6.16 13.91 6.46
CA GLY A 86 5.28 15.02 6.86
C GLY A 86 5.21 15.11 8.39
N ARG A 87 4.84 16.29 8.91
CA ARG A 87 4.60 16.51 10.35
C ARG A 87 3.15 16.23 10.72
N ALA A 88 2.21 16.43 9.78
CA ALA A 88 0.80 16.12 9.97
C ALA A 88 0.15 15.52 8.71
N PRO A 89 -0.93 14.72 8.84
CA PRO A 89 -1.73 14.26 7.70
C PRO A 89 -2.28 15.44 6.89
N GLY A 90 -2.17 15.35 5.55
CA GLY A 90 -2.63 16.40 4.64
C GLY A 90 -1.65 17.57 4.47
N GLU A 91 -0.52 17.59 5.18
CA GLU A 91 0.54 18.57 4.96
C GLU A 91 1.21 18.36 3.60
N ALA A 92 1.31 19.42 2.81
CA ALA A 92 2.14 19.43 1.61
C ALA A 92 3.61 19.58 2.03
N VAL A 93 4.41 18.55 1.76
CA VAL A 93 5.85 18.60 2.03
C VAL A 93 6.53 19.42 0.94
N ALA A 94 7.06 20.59 1.29
CA ALA A 94 7.74 21.46 0.33
C ALA A 94 9.01 20.80 -0.22
N THR A 95 9.22 20.90 -1.53
CA THR A 95 10.48 20.47 -2.17
C THR A 95 11.63 21.30 -1.61
N VAL A 96 12.62 20.65 -0.99
CA VAL A 96 13.90 21.30 -0.69
C VAL A 96 14.56 21.61 -2.03
N LYS A 97 14.44 22.85 -2.48
CA LYS A 97 15.13 23.32 -3.67
C LYS A 97 16.62 23.32 -3.33
N GLY A 98 17.35 22.33 -3.88
CA GLY A 98 18.81 22.24 -3.74
C GLY A 98 19.43 23.58 -4.12
N ARG A 99 20.28 24.09 -3.22
CA ARG A 99 21.06 25.30 -3.43
C ARG A 99 22.36 24.96 -4.14
#